data_AF-A0A1H7V5D7-F1
#
_entry.id   AF-A0A1H7V5D7-F1
#
_cell.length_a   1.000
_cell.length_b   1.000
_cell.length_c   1.000
_cell.angle_alpha   90.00
_cell.angle_beta   90.00
_cell.angle_gamma   90.00
#
_symmetry.space_group_name_H-M   'P 1'
#
loop_
_entity.id
_entity.type
_entity.pdbx_description
1 polymer ?
#
loop_
_entity_poly.entity_id
_entity_poly.type
_entity_poly.pdbx_seq_one_letter_code
_entity_poly.pdbx_strand_id
1 'polypeptide(L)'
;MTTARTGGRILASAATLLTLAGAAGCGPNTDAYYELQTAIQNHITNVDHRPVASVSCTPHVRDTMRGDTAHLRCVVVFKDGTSYTANAEIVNQNDGGRHNMPDLYRWDAPPQP
;
A
#
# COMPACT_ATOMS: atom_id res chain seq x y z
N MET A 1 -3.44 47.01 -24.68
CA MET A 1 -4.58 46.22 -24.19
C MET A 1 -4.39 44.77 -24.62
N THR A 2 -4.36 43.89 -23.61
CA THR A 2 -4.79 42.47 -23.62
C THR A 2 -4.01 41.43 -24.45
N THR A 3 -3.16 40.71 -23.70
CA THR A 3 -2.64 39.35 -23.92
C THR A 3 -3.74 38.28 -24.02
N ALA A 4 -3.54 37.22 -24.80
CA ALA A 4 -4.08 35.90 -24.48
C ALA A 4 -3.16 34.78 -25.01
N ARG A 5 -2.38 34.18 -24.09
CA ARG A 5 -1.79 32.84 -24.25
C ARG A 5 -2.86 31.83 -23.86
N THR A 6 -3.28 30.98 -24.80
CA THR A 6 -4.14 29.83 -24.50
C THR A 6 -3.26 28.70 -23.96
N GLY A 7 -3.32 28.51 -22.64
CA GLY A 7 -2.63 27.43 -21.94
C GLY A 7 -3.26 26.08 -22.24
N GLY A 8 -2.48 25.19 -22.85
CA GLY A 8 -2.80 23.77 -22.95
C GLY A 8 -2.67 23.12 -21.57
N ARG A 9 -3.79 22.62 -21.04
CA ARG A 9 -3.80 21.77 -19.85
C ARG A 9 -3.26 20.39 -20.23
N ILE A 10 -2.03 20.10 -19.83
CA ILE A 10 -1.48 18.74 -19.88
C ILE A 10 -2.15 17.97 -18.73
N LEU A 11 -3.00 17.01 -19.08
CA LEU A 11 -3.51 15.99 -18.17
C LEU A 11 -2.31 15.11 -17.78
N ALA A 12 -1.77 15.30 -16.58
CA ALA A 12 -0.78 14.39 -16.01
C ALA A 12 -1.49 13.09 -15.64
N SER A 13 -1.34 12.07 -16.48
CA SER A 13 -1.72 10.70 -16.16
C SER A 13 -0.89 10.24 -14.95
N ALA A 14 -1.50 10.16 -13.78
CA ALA A 14 -0.88 9.58 -12.60
C ALA A 14 -0.69 8.08 -12.87
N ALA A 15 0.53 7.70 -13.25
CA ALA A 15 0.94 6.31 -13.30
C ALA A 15 1.10 5.80 -11.86
N THR A 16 0.11 5.06 -11.36
CA THR A 16 0.16 4.44 -10.04
C THR A 16 1.26 3.36 -10.06
N LEU A 17 2.44 3.69 -9.54
CA LEU A 17 3.49 2.72 -9.29
C LEU A 17 3.02 1.82 -8.13
N LEU A 18 2.70 0.55 -8.43
CA LEU A 18 2.36 -0.45 -7.43
C LEU A 18 3.64 -1.03 -6.83
N THR A 19 3.83 -0.83 -5.52
CA THR A 19 4.88 -1.48 -4.74
C THR A 19 4.45 -2.88 -4.33
N LEU A 20 5.33 -3.86 -4.57
CA LEU A 20 5.15 -5.27 -4.19
C LEU A 20 6.14 -5.60 -3.07
N ALA A 21 5.63 -5.96 -1.90
CA ALA A 21 6.44 -6.55 -0.82
C ALA A 21 5.93 -7.95 -0.51
N GLY A 22 6.79 -8.96 -0.64
CA GLY A 22 6.53 -10.29 -0.09
C GLY A 22 7.00 -10.33 1.36
N ALA A 23 6.10 -10.57 2.30
CA ALA A 23 6.50 -10.83 3.68
C ALA A 23 6.91 -12.29 3.84
N ALA A 24 8.17 -12.55 4.18
CA ALA A 24 8.57 -13.83 4.75
C ALA A 24 8.27 -13.80 6.27
N GLY A 25 6.99 -13.80 6.63
CA GLY A 25 6.54 -13.88 8.02
C GLY A 25 6.44 -15.34 8.48
N CYS A 26 7.40 -15.79 9.30
CA CYS A 26 7.32 -17.09 9.98
C CYS A 26 6.25 -17.06 11.08
N GLY A 27 5.06 -17.63 10.83
CA GLY A 27 4.13 -18.02 11.90
C GLY A 27 2.66 -18.09 11.46
N PRO A 28 1.89 -19.12 11.85
CA PRO A 28 0.55 -19.37 11.32
C PRO A 28 -0.57 -18.43 11.85
N ASN A 29 -0.26 -17.29 12.48
CA ASN A 29 -1.25 -16.48 13.20
C ASN A 29 -0.87 -14.99 13.37
N THR A 30 -0.02 -14.42 12.52
CA THR A 30 0.14 -12.96 12.54
C THR A 30 -0.99 -12.34 11.74
N ASP A 31 -1.70 -11.39 12.35
CA ASP A 31 -2.83 -10.67 11.75
C ASP A 31 -2.41 -10.02 10.42
N ALA A 32 -3.00 -10.44 9.29
CA ALA A 32 -2.64 -9.98 7.95
C ALA A 32 -2.75 -8.44 7.83
N TYR A 33 -3.66 -7.85 8.61
CA TYR A 33 -3.77 -6.41 8.82
C TYR A 33 -2.48 -5.77 9.34
N TYR A 34 -1.85 -6.37 10.37
CA TYR A 34 -0.64 -5.85 11.02
C TYR A 34 0.59 -6.02 10.13
N GLU A 35 0.67 -7.14 9.43
CA GLU A 35 1.76 -7.39 8.48
C GLU A 35 1.73 -6.39 7.31
N LEU A 36 0.55 -6.11 6.75
CA LEU A 36 0.39 -5.07 5.72
C LEU A 36 0.87 -3.70 6.21
N GLN A 37 0.45 -3.26 7.40
CA GLN A 37 0.88 -1.98 7.97
C GLN A 37 2.40 -1.92 8.16
N THR A 38 2.98 -3.01 8.67
CA THR A 38 4.42 -3.13 8.87
C THR A 38 5.17 -3.08 7.53
N ALA A 39 4.66 -3.76 6.50
CA ALA A 39 5.24 -3.74 5.16
C ALA A 39 5.22 -2.33 4.55
N ILE A 40 4.09 -1.63 4.62
CA ILE A 40 3.94 -0.24 4.16
C ILE A 40 4.94 0.67 4.91
N GLN A 41 4.94 0.61 6.24
CA GLN A 41 5.80 1.46 7.08
C GLN A 41 7.29 1.23 6.77
N ASN A 42 7.71 -0.04 6.68
CA ASN A 42 9.10 -0.40 6.43
C ASN A 42 9.54 -0.03 5.02
N HIS A 43 8.71 -0.28 4.00
CA HIS A 43 9.06 0.06 2.62
C HIS A 43 9.23 1.57 2.47
N ILE A 44 8.23 2.35 2.88
CA ILE A 44 8.26 3.81 2.71
C ILE A 44 9.40 4.44 3.56
N THR A 45 9.63 3.94 4.78
CA THR A 45 10.70 4.46 5.63
C THR A 45 12.09 4.13 5.08
N ASN A 46 12.31 2.89 4.63
CA ASN A 46 13.65 2.40 4.33
C ASN A 46 14.01 2.45 2.84
N VAL A 47 13.04 2.32 1.94
CA VAL A 47 13.22 2.34 0.48
C VAL A 47 12.97 3.74 -0.06
N ASP A 48 11.82 4.33 0.26
CA ASP A 48 11.49 5.69 -0.20
C ASP A 48 12.20 6.78 0.63
N HIS A 49 12.87 6.39 1.72
CA HIS A 49 13.53 7.29 2.67
C HIS A 49 12.61 8.38 3.22
N ARG A 50 11.33 8.07 3.41
CA ARG A 50 10.30 8.97 3.96
C ARG A 50 9.79 8.42 5.29
N PRO A 51 10.30 8.88 6.44
CA PRO A 51 9.96 8.29 7.73
C PRO A 51 8.46 8.34 8.03
N VAL A 52 7.86 7.16 8.24
CA VAL A 52 6.46 7.00 8.60
C VAL A 52 6.30 7.01 10.12
N ALA A 53 5.32 7.78 10.61
CA ALA A 53 4.94 7.83 12.02
C ALA A 53 3.88 6.77 12.37
N SER A 54 2.89 6.58 11.49
CA SER A 54 1.88 5.55 11.66
C SER A 54 1.25 5.15 10.33
N VAL A 55 0.70 3.93 10.32
CA VAL A 55 -0.18 3.41 9.25
C VAL A 55 -1.41 2.86 9.94
N SER A 56 -2.60 3.10 9.38
CA SER A 56 -3.85 2.49 9.83
C SER A 56 -4.68 2.14 8.61
N CYS A 57 -5.25 0.93 8.56
CA CYS A 57 -6.02 0.45 7.42
C CYS A 57 -7.48 0.16 7.81
N THR A 58 -8.37 0.10 6.84
CA THR A 58 -9.76 -0.30 7.04
C THR A 58 -10.27 -1.03 5.79
N PRO A 59 -11.00 -2.16 5.92
CA PRO A 59 -11.39 -2.83 7.17
C PRO A 59 -10.22 -3.52 7.89
N HIS A 60 -10.43 -3.91 9.14
CA HIS A 60 -9.48 -4.77 9.85
C HIS A 60 -9.62 -6.20 9.34
N VAL A 61 -8.56 -6.78 8.78
CA VAL A 61 -8.57 -8.11 8.15
C VAL A 61 -7.67 -9.04 8.94
N ARG A 62 -8.28 -9.92 9.74
CA ARG A 62 -7.53 -10.91 10.53
C ARG A 62 -6.85 -11.95 9.65
N ASP A 63 -7.65 -12.56 8.78
CA ASP A 63 -7.24 -13.59 7.85
C ASP A 63 -7.91 -13.35 6.49
N THR A 64 -7.20 -13.63 5.41
CA THR A 64 -7.76 -13.68 4.06
C THR A 64 -8.22 -15.10 3.74
N MET A 65 -9.35 -15.26 3.04
CA MET A 65 -9.75 -16.58 2.56
C MET A 65 -8.81 -17.04 1.44
N ARG A 66 -8.65 -18.35 1.30
CA ARG A 66 -7.79 -18.96 0.28
C ARG A 66 -8.20 -18.54 -1.13
N GLY A 67 -7.25 -17.99 -1.89
CA GLY A 67 -7.48 -17.49 -3.25
C GLY A 67 -8.22 -16.15 -3.31
N ASP A 68 -8.59 -15.55 -2.17
CA ASP A 68 -9.24 -14.25 -2.14
C ASP A 68 -8.24 -13.09 -2.03
N THR A 69 -8.71 -11.92 -2.44
CA THR A 69 -8.03 -10.64 -2.23
C THR A 69 -8.88 -9.77 -1.31
N ALA A 70 -8.30 -9.32 -0.21
CA ALA A 70 -8.91 -8.29 0.63
C ALA A 70 -8.47 -6.91 0.14
N HIS A 71 -9.44 -6.01 -0.07
CA HIS A 71 -9.20 -4.61 -0.43
C HIS A 71 -9.37 -3.72 0.80
N LEU A 72 -8.37 -2.87 1.04
CA LEU A 72 -8.30 -1.97 2.19
C LEU A 72 -8.01 -0.55 1.74
N ARG A 73 -8.33 0.40 2.62
CA ARG A 73 -7.88 1.79 2.55
C ARG A 73 -7.00 2.09 3.74
N CYS A 74 -5.78 2.53 3.48
CA CYS A 74 -4.78 2.85 4.50
C CYS A 74 -4.50 4.34 4.55
N VAL A 75 -4.48 4.92 5.75
CA VAL A 75 -3.97 6.27 6.01
C VAL A 75 -2.53 6.12 6.52
N VAL A 76 -1.59 6.76 5.82
CA VAL A 76 -0.18 6.82 6.19
C VAL A 76 0.14 8.23 6.64
N VAL A 77 0.67 8.36 7.86
CA VAL A 77 1.12 9.64 8.43
C VAL A 77 2.63 9.64 8.50
N PHE A 78 3.26 10.66 7.92
CA PHE A 78 4.71 10.84 7.94
C PHE A 78 5.16 11.61 9.18
N LYS A 79 6.44 11.49 9.55
CA LYS A 79 7.01 12.23 10.69
C LYS A 79 7.06 13.74 10.49
N ASP A 80 6.97 14.23 9.26
CA ASP A 80 6.87 15.66 8.95
C ASP A 80 5.44 16.22 9.13
N GLY A 81 4.47 15.38 9.50
CA GLY A 81 3.07 15.74 9.72
C GLY A 81 2.20 15.66 8.47
N THR A 82 2.77 15.41 7.29
CA THR A 82 1.98 15.15 6.08
C THR A 82 1.35 13.76 6.13
N SER A 83 0.32 13.54 5.32
CA SER A 83 -0.32 12.22 5.21
C SER A 83 -0.83 11.97 3.80
N TYR A 84 -1.03 10.69 3.48
CA TYR A 84 -1.74 10.30 2.28
C TYR A 84 -2.61 9.06 2.54
N THR A 85 -3.59 8.86 1.66
CA THR A 85 -4.46 7.68 1.67
C THR A 85 -4.08 6.77 0.51
N ALA A 86 -3.79 5.51 0.80
CA ALA A 86 -3.51 4.47 -0.18
C ALA A 86 -4.68 3.48 -0.26
N ASN A 87 -5.06 3.06 -1.46
CA ASN A 87 -5.74 1.78 -1.61
C ASN A 87 -4.69 0.67 -1.46
N ALA A 88 -5.04 -0.41 -0.77
CA ALA A 88 -4.16 -1.52 -0.48
C ALA A 88 -4.85 -2.85 -0.67
N GLU A 89 -4.06 -3.88 -0.94
CA GLU A 89 -4.53 -5.23 -1.20
C GLU A 89 -3.71 -6.24 -0.38
N ILE A 90 -4.40 -7.22 0.19
CA ILE A 90 -3.81 -8.44 0.73
C ILE A 90 -4.27 -9.58 -0.16
N VAL A 91 -3.34 -10.29 -0.79
CA VAL A 91 -3.64 -11.40 -1.70
C VAL A 91 -3.22 -12.71 -1.05
N ASN A 92 -4.20 -13.59 -0.78
CA ASN A 92 -3.92 -14.94 -0.32
C ASN A 92 -3.48 -15.82 -1.48
N GLN A 93 -2.22 -16.25 -1.48
CA GLN A 93 -1.67 -17.07 -2.56
C GLN A 93 -1.98 -18.56 -2.47
N ASN A 94 -2.70 -19.00 -1.43
CA ASN A 94 -3.01 -20.40 -1.23
C ASN A 94 -4.26 -20.78 -2.04
N ASP A 95 -4.09 -21.12 -3.31
CA ASP A 95 -5.16 -21.51 -4.24
C ASP A 95 -4.88 -22.87 -4.92
N GLY A 96 -5.90 -23.57 -5.41
CA GLY A 96 -5.77 -24.63 -6.43
C GLY A 96 -4.71 -25.74 -6.24
N GLY A 97 -4.26 -26.02 -5.02
CA GLY A 97 -3.18 -26.99 -4.71
C GLY A 97 -1.85 -26.37 -4.25
N ARG A 98 -1.74 -25.03 -4.24
CA ARG A 98 -0.67 -24.28 -3.56
C ARG A 98 -1.00 -24.15 -2.09
N HIS A 99 0.00 -24.42 -1.25
CA HIS A 99 -0.13 -24.44 0.19
C HIS A 99 1.08 -23.77 0.85
N ASN A 100 0.86 -23.16 2.01
CA ASN A 100 1.87 -22.48 2.82
C ASN A 100 2.60 -21.35 2.09
N MET A 101 1.92 -20.71 1.14
CA MET A 101 2.43 -19.51 0.49
C MET A 101 2.15 -18.28 1.39
N PRO A 102 3.11 -17.36 1.53
CA PRO A 102 2.88 -16.10 2.25
C PRO A 102 1.88 -15.23 1.48
N ASP A 103 1.18 -14.37 2.22
CA ASP A 103 0.34 -13.35 1.62
C ASP A 103 1.20 -12.31 0.87
N LEU A 104 0.66 -11.79 -0.24
CA LEU A 104 1.25 -10.63 -0.91
C LEU A 104 0.55 -9.35 -0.50
N TYR A 105 1.35 -8.30 -0.35
CA TYR A 105 0.88 -6.97 -0.03
C TYR A 105 1.16 -6.01 -1.19
N ARG A 106 0.14 -5.21 -1.55
CA ARG A 106 0.22 -4.16 -2.57
C ARG A 106 -0.43 -2.89 -2.05
N TRP A 107 0.08 -1.73 -2.42
CA TRP A 107 -0.53 -0.44 -2.07
C TRP A 107 -0.16 0.64 -3.08
N ASP A 108 -0.95 1.72 -3.09
CA ASP A 108 -0.64 2.93 -3.85
C ASP A 108 0.61 3.62 -3.29
N ALA A 109 1.57 3.93 -4.17
CA ALA A 109 2.77 4.67 -3.77
C ALA A 109 2.44 6.07 -3.22
N PRO A 110 3.27 6.60 -2.30
CA PRO A 110 3.16 7.99 -1.85
C PRO A 110 3.21 8.98 -3.04
N PRO A 111 2.43 10.08 -3.00
CA PRO A 111 2.59 11.17 -3.96
C PRO A 111 4.02 11.72 -3.92
N GLN A 112 4.55 12.10 -5.08
CA GLN A 112 5.85 12.76 -5.15
C GLN A 112 5.80 14.15 -4.52
N PRO A 113 6.86 14.58 -3.79
CA PRO A 113 6.96 15.94 -3.26
C PRO A 113 6.93 17.03 -4.32
#